data_AF-A0A6M8BFG7-F1
#
_entry.id   AF-A0A6M8BFG7-F1
#
_cell.length_a   1.000
_cell.length_b   1.000
_cell.length_c   1.000
_cell.angle_alpha   90.00
_cell.angle_beta   90.00
_cell.angle_gamma   90.00
#
_symmetry.space_group_name_H-M   'P 1'
#
loop_
_entity.id
_entity.type
_entity.pdbx_description
1 polymer ?
#
loop_
_entity_poly.entity_id
_entity_poly.type
_entity_poly.pdbx_seq_one_letter_code
_entity_poly.pdbx_strand_id
1 'polypeptide(L)'
;MHPRYSGSGIWRSPSRFRGWLLLGLLGLLYGPLLLHWAEGWLNKTISIEHEYYSCGLLGLPLAAWLGWQRQGDWETLPEQRMGWAHGLGLGLLLLGLRLYLHPVAEAVNLSLPLVLTGLCLWLKGAAGLRLMAFPLLLVALATPTAFPYLLTPYILPLQQLIAIAAGFMLLQMGMDVCVDQVYVYVNNQVVEIAPYCAGLKLLFTGLYAGLILLYAAEGWRFTRQSLRESRFKAALFLLGIVGLTAIANILRNTMLAYLHGTEQKLAFDWLHEGWGGDLYSALTLGGLLWVWRGVEWLGDRWQPAPVDQTPLAEGPRSEPLLPRR
;
A
#
# COMPACT_ATOMS: atom_id res chain seq x y z
N MET A 1 -49.71 -24.91 -1.95
CA MET A 1 -48.68 -25.74 -1.26
C MET A 1 -47.71 -24.79 -0.57
N HIS A 2 -47.81 -24.65 0.74
CA HIS A 2 -46.87 -23.88 1.57
C HIS A 2 -45.68 -24.78 1.93
N PRO A 3 -44.42 -24.32 1.82
CA PRO A 3 -43.33 -24.98 2.50
C PRO A 3 -43.35 -24.56 3.98
N ARG A 4 -43.50 -25.54 4.87
CA ARG A 4 -43.34 -25.38 6.32
C ARG A 4 -41.87 -25.14 6.63
N TYR A 5 -41.54 -23.95 7.13
CA TYR A 5 -40.33 -23.73 7.91
C TYR A 5 -40.53 -24.40 9.28
N SER A 6 -39.76 -25.46 9.54
CA SER A 6 -39.72 -26.16 10.82
C SER A 6 -38.34 -26.81 10.96
N GLY A 7 -37.50 -26.24 11.81
CA GLY A 7 -36.19 -26.81 12.12
C GLY A 7 -35.28 -25.82 12.83
N SER A 8 -35.54 -25.61 14.12
CA SER A 8 -34.65 -24.97 15.09
C SER A 8 -33.33 -25.75 15.21
N GLY A 9 -32.39 -25.47 14.32
CA GLY A 9 -31.00 -25.92 14.41
C GLY A 9 -30.17 -24.97 15.27
N ILE A 10 -30.28 -25.08 16.60
CA ILE A 10 -29.36 -24.43 17.55
C ILE A 10 -27.94 -25.05 17.47
N TRP A 11 -27.76 -26.12 16.69
CA TRP A 11 -26.48 -26.65 16.27
C TRP A 11 -25.91 -25.89 15.06
N ARG A 12 -25.55 -24.61 15.28
CA ARG A 12 -24.68 -23.88 14.34
C ARG A 12 -23.32 -24.59 14.30
N SER A 13 -22.81 -24.78 13.08
CA SER A 13 -21.68 -25.63 12.72
C SER A 13 -20.45 -25.57 13.65
N PRO A 14 -19.77 -26.71 13.90
CA PRO A 14 -18.48 -26.79 14.61
C PRO A 14 -17.37 -25.86 14.08
N SER A 15 -17.53 -25.33 12.86
CA SER A 15 -16.58 -24.43 12.20
C SER A 15 -16.53 -23.03 12.80
N ARG A 16 -17.65 -22.49 13.32
CA ARG A 16 -17.68 -21.10 13.83
C ARG A 16 -16.98 -20.96 15.17
N PHE A 17 -17.14 -21.95 16.07
CA PHE A 17 -16.44 -21.96 17.35
C PHE A 17 -14.91 -21.99 17.17
N ARG A 18 -14.40 -22.82 16.25
CA ARG A 18 -12.98 -22.88 15.92
C ARG A 18 -12.45 -21.54 15.38
N GLY A 19 -13.24 -20.86 14.55
CA GLY A 19 -12.91 -19.52 14.04
C GLY A 19 -12.77 -18.49 15.17
N TRP A 20 -13.74 -18.44 16.08
CA TRP A 20 -13.68 -17.55 17.25
C TRP A 20 -12.52 -17.86 18.19
N LEU A 21 -12.22 -19.14 18.41
CA LEU A 21 -11.07 -19.54 19.21
C LEU A 21 -9.75 -19.10 18.57
N LEU A 22 -9.61 -19.25 17.25
CA LEU A 22 -8.43 -18.80 16.52
C LEU A 22 -8.29 -17.27 16.54
N LEU A 23 -9.39 -16.54 16.34
CA LEU A 23 -9.40 -15.07 16.48
C LEU A 23 -9.03 -14.63 17.90
N GLY A 24 -9.56 -15.31 18.93
CA GLY A 24 -9.21 -15.05 20.32
C GLY A 24 -7.74 -15.30 20.62
N LEU A 25 -7.18 -16.40 20.10
CA LEU A 25 -5.76 -16.72 20.25
C LEU A 25 -4.87 -15.69 19.53
N LEU A 26 -5.22 -15.29 18.31
CA LEU A 26 -4.52 -14.22 17.60
C LEU A 26 -4.59 -12.90 18.35
N GLY A 27 -5.77 -12.54 18.87
CA GLY A 27 -5.95 -11.33 19.68
C GLY A 27 -5.10 -11.36 20.95
N LEU A 28 -4.98 -12.50 21.62
CA LEU A 28 -4.14 -12.67 22.81
C LEU A 28 -2.65 -12.54 22.48
N LEU A 29 -2.19 -13.19 21.41
CA LEU A 29 -0.78 -13.22 21.02
C LEU A 29 -0.30 -11.89 20.41
N TYR A 30 -1.11 -11.31 19.53
CA TYR A 30 -0.74 -10.14 18.74
C TYR A 30 -1.36 -8.84 19.23
N GLY A 31 -2.33 -8.87 20.14
CA GLY A 31 -2.90 -7.67 20.77
C GLY A 31 -1.83 -6.76 21.38
N PRO A 32 -0.90 -7.27 22.21
CA PRO A 32 0.20 -6.47 22.76
C PRO A 32 1.11 -5.88 21.68
N LEU A 33 1.40 -6.62 20.60
CA LEU A 33 2.20 -6.14 19.48
C LEU A 33 1.50 -4.99 18.75
N LEU A 34 0.20 -5.13 18.48
CA LEU A 34 -0.61 -4.10 17.81
C LEU A 34 -0.77 -2.85 18.67
N LEU A 35 -0.91 -2.99 19.99
CA LEU A 35 -0.91 -1.87 20.93
C LEU A 35 0.44 -1.16 20.94
N HIS A 36 1.53 -1.92 21.00
CA HIS A 36 2.89 -1.39 20.88
C HIS A 36 3.05 -0.59 19.59
N TRP A 37 2.62 -1.11 18.43
CA TRP A 37 2.64 -0.38 17.16
C TRP A 37 1.82 0.92 17.21
N ALA A 38 0.59 0.87 17.73
CA ALA A 38 -0.27 2.03 17.82
C ALA A 38 0.34 3.13 18.71
N GLU A 39 0.82 2.77 19.90
CA GLU A 39 1.54 3.69 20.79
C GLU A 39 2.81 4.23 20.12
N GLY A 40 3.52 3.38 19.38
CA GLY A 40 4.71 3.74 18.64
C GLY A 40 4.48 4.77 17.55
N TRP A 41 3.40 4.63 16.78
CA TRP A 41 3.03 5.59 15.75
C TRP A 41 2.50 6.90 16.33
N LEU A 42 1.74 6.84 17.43
CA LEU A 42 1.17 8.04 18.08
C LEU A 42 2.24 8.85 18.81
N ASN A 43 3.16 8.18 19.50
CA ASN A 43 4.22 8.82 20.29
C ASN A 43 5.56 8.92 19.53
N LYS A 44 5.60 8.50 18.25
CA LYS A 44 6.78 8.59 17.38
C LYS A 44 7.99 7.79 17.92
N THR A 45 7.73 6.66 18.57
CA THR A 45 8.76 5.81 19.21
C THR A 45 9.09 4.52 18.45
N ILE A 46 8.30 4.17 17.42
CA ILE A 46 8.51 2.98 16.58
C ILE A 46 8.55 3.40 15.12
N SER A 47 9.40 2.71 14.36
CA SER A 47 10.06 3.24 13.15
C SER A 47 11.17 4.16 13.62
N ILE A 48 12.36 3.56 13.69
CA ILE A 48 13.65 4.22 13.90
C ILE A 48 13.61 5.54 13.09
N GLU A 49 14.10 6.65 13.65
CA GLU A 49 14.28 8.01 13.08
C GLU A 49 13.08 8.73 12.39
N HIS A 50 12.22 8.06 11.61
CA HIS A 50 11.14 8.67 10.82
C HIS A 50 9.90 7.77 10.70
N GLU A 51 8.73 8.37 10.91
CA GLU A 51 7.40 7.74 10.91
C GLU A 51 6.91 7.25 9.52
N TYR A 52 7.51 6.20 8.96
CA TYR A 52 7.11 5.68 7.64
C TYR A 52 5.78 4.91 7.63
N TYR A 53 5.40 4.36 8.78
CA TYR A 53 4.34 3.34 8.89
C TYR A 53 3.09 3.82 9.61
N SER A 54 3.00 5.11 9.98
CA SER A 54 1.83 5.66 10.71
C SER A 54 0.51 5.54 9.94
N CYS A 55 0.56 5.31 8.62
CA CYS A 55 -0.60 4.92 7.83
C CYS A 55 -1.27 3.62 8.34
N GLY A 56 -0.55 2.79 9.08
CA GLY A 56 -1.06 1.58 9.75
C GLY A 56 -2.14 1.83 10.80
N LEU A 57 -2.18 3.02 11.43
CA LEU A 57 -3.24 3.37 12.39
C LEU A 57 -4.64 3.30 11.78
N LEU A 58 -4.79 3.73 10.52
CA LEU A 58 -6.04 3.59 9.75
C LEU A 58 -6.03 2.31 8.91
N GLY A 59 -4.86 1.91 8.47
CA GLY A 59 -4.63 0.78 7.59
C GLY A 59 -5.02 -0.57 8.15
N LEU A 60 -4.63 -0.86 9.40
CA LEU A 60 -4.90 -2.13 10.05
C LEU A 60 -6.39 -2.33 10.40
N PRO A 61 -7.11 -1.33 10.97
CA PRO A 61 -8.56 -1.43 11.12
C PRO A 61 -9.28 -1.63 9.78
N LEU A 62 -8.85 -0.93 8.73
CA LEU A 62 -9.42 -1.12 7.39
C LEU A 62 -9.17 -2.54 6.87
N ALA A 63 -7.95 -3.07 7.01
CA ALA A 63 -7.62 -4.44 6.61
C ALA A 63 -8.48 -5.48 7.37
N ALA A 64 -8.66 -5.29 8.67
CA ALA A 64 -9.52 -6.14 9.49
C ALA A 64 -10.98 -6.08 9.05
N TRP A 65 -11.51 -4.87 8.81
CA TRP A 65 -12.88 -4.67 8.32
C TRP A 65 -13.09 -5.29 6.93
N LEU A 66 -12.14 -5.10 6.00
CA LEU A 66 -12.20 -5.71 4.66
C LEU A 66 -12.15 -7.24 4.73
N GLY A 67 -11.35 -7.80 5.62
CA GLY A 67 -11.34 -9.24 5.90
C GLY A 67 -12.68 -9.73 6.45
N TRP A 68 -13.26 -8.99 7.39
CA TRP A 68 -14.55 -9.31 8.00
C TRP A 68 -15.70 -9.30 6.99
N GLN A 69 -15.71 -8.34 6.05
CA GLN A 69 -16.72 -8.28 4.98
C GLN A 69 -16.68 -9.51 4.07
N ARG A 70 -15.50 -10.14 3.92
CA ARG A 70 -15.29 -11.33 3.08
C ARG A 70 -15.59 -12.65 3.79
N GLN A 71 -16.14 -12.62 5.01
CA GLN A 71 -16.45 -13.84 5.77
C GLN A 71 -17.45 -14.76 5.04
N GLY A 72 -18.42 -14.19 4.33
CA GLY A 72 -19.39 -14.98 3.55
C GLY A 72 -18.70 -15.75 2.42
N ASP A 73 -17.91 -15.04 1.60
CA ASP A 73 -17.14 -15.65 0.52
C ASP A 73 -16.17 -16.71 1.06
N TRP A 74 -15.54 -16.43 2.21
CA TRP A 74 -14.63 -17.36 2.87
C TRP A 74 -15.31 -18.67 3.27
N GLU A 75 -16.55 -18.61 3.79
CA GLU A 75 -17.34 -19.79 4.13
C GLU A 75 -17.68 -20.61 2.88
N THR A 76 -17.91 -19.97 1.72
CA THR A 76 -18.22 -20.67 0.46
C THR A 76 -17.03 -21.36 -0.21
N LEU A 77 -15.80 -20.98 0.15
CA LEU A 77 -14.61 -21.59 -0.44
C LEU A 77 -14.54 -23.08 -0.08
N PRO A 78 -14.31 -23.97 -1.06
CA PRO A 78 -14.21 -25.40 -0.79
C PRO A 78 -13.07 -25.68 0.18
N GLU A 79 -13.30 -26.63 1.09
CA GLU A 79 -12.20 -27.19 1.88
C GLU A 79 -11.23 -27.89 0.92
N GLN A 80 -10.00 -27.38 0.82
CA GLN A 80 -9.01 -27.96 -0.07
C GLN A 80 -8.42 -29.22 0.55
N ARG A 81 -8.18 -30.23 -0.28
CA ARG A 81 -7.40 -31.40 0.11
C ARG A 81 -5.94 -30.99 0.36
N MET A 82 -5.30 -31.68 1.29
CA MET A 82 -3.89 -31.44 1.66
C MET A 82 -3.00 -31.47 0.42
N GLY A 83 -2.18 -30.43 0.26
CA GLY A 83 -1.38 -30.18 -0.95
C GLY A 83 -0.29 -29.14 -0.71
N TRP A 84 0.40 -28.70 -1.76
CA TRP A 84 1.56 -27.79 -1.66
C TRP A 84 1.27 -26.49 -0.88
N ALA A 85 0.07 -25.94 -1.04
CA ALA A 85 -0.34 -24.72 -0.34
C ALA A 85 -0.41 -24.92 1.19
N HIS A 86 -0.78 -26.10 1.67
CA HIS A 86 -0.81 -26.41 3.10
C HIS A 86 0.62 -26.57 3.66
N GLY A 87 1.52 -27.20 2.90
CA GLY A 87 2.93 -27.29 3.28
C GLY A 87 3.59 -25.91 3.39
N LEU A 88 3.34 -25.03 2.41
CA LEU A 88 3.79 -23.65 2.46
C LEU A 88 3.14 -22.88 3.62
N GLY A 89 1.84 -23.05 3.84
CA GLY A 89 1.13 -22.46 4.97
C GLY A 89 1.74 -22.86 6.31
N LEU A 90 2.01 -24.14 6.52
CA LEU A 90 2.69 -24.65 7.71
C LEU A 90 4.11 -24.06 7.85
N GLY A 91 4.87 -24.01 6.76
CA GLY A 91 6.20 -23.40 6.75
C GLY A 91 6.18 -21.94 7.19
N LEU A 92 5.22 -21.15 6.70
CA LEU A 92 5.03 -19.76 7.10
C LEU A 92 4.57 -19.63 8.55
N LEU A 93 3.70 -20.51 9.04
CA LEU A 93 3.27 -20.53 10.44
C LEU A 93 4.44 -20.83 11.38
N LEU A 94 5.28 -21.82 11.05
CA LEU A 94 6.46 -22.16 11.83
C LEU A 94 7.51 -21.04 11.80
N LEU A 95 7.72 -20.42 10.63
CA LEU A 95 8.60 -19.27 10.50
C LEU A 95 8.09 -18.07 11.29
N GLY A 96 6.79 -17.76 11.19
CA GLY A 96 6.13 -16.71 11.95
C GLY A 96 6.26 -16.93 13.46
N LEU A 97 6.03 -18.15 13.94
CA LEU A 97 6.23 -18.51 15.34
C LEU A 97 7.69 -18.31 15.78
N ARG A 98 8.66 -18.75 14.97
CA ARG A 98 10.08 -18.56 15.26
C ARG A 98 10.45 -17.07 15.36
N LEU A 99 9.91 -16.25 14.47
CA LEU A 99 10.15 -14.81 14.44
C LEU A 99 9.46 -14.09 15.62
N TYR A 100 8.27 -14.51 16.00
CA TYR A 100 7.54 -13.98 17.16
C TYR A 100 8.32 -14.21 18.48
N LEU A 101 8.99 -15.35 18.61
CA LEU A 101 9.81 -15.69 19.77
C LEU A 101 11.23 -15.08 19.72
N HIS A 102 11.58 -14.39 18.64
CA HIS A 102 12.92 -13.84 18.47
C HIS A 102 13.08 -12.56 19.33
N PRO A 103 14.24 -12.31 19.96
CA PRO A 103 14.43 -11.14 20.83
C PRO A 103 14.51 -9.80 20.09
N VAL A 104 14.49 -9.80 18.76
CA VAL A 104 14.64 -8.58 17.94
C VAL A 104 13.27 -8.10 17.51
N ALA A 105 12.93 -6.85 17.83
CA ALA A 105 11.63 -6.25 17.53
C ALA A 105 11.22 -6.35 16.04
N GLU A 106 12.16 -6.11 15.12
CA GLU A 106 11.97 -6.28 13.67
C GLU A 106 11.48 -7.68 13.28
N ALA A 107 12.06 -8.73 13.90
CA ALA A 107 11.64 -10.10 13.66
C ALA A 107 10.22 -10.33 14.18
N VAL A 108 9.92 -9.85 15.39
CA VAL A 108 8.57 -9.95 15.96
C VAL A 108 7.55 -9.24 15.06
N ASN A 109 7.88 -8.07 14.50
CA ASN A 109 6.99 -7.33 13.62
C ASN A 109 6.61 -8.13 12.37
N LEU A 110 7.59 -8.77 11.73
CA LEU A 110 7.39 -9.60 10.55
C LEU A 110 6.56 -10.87 10.82
N SER A 111 6.48 -11.30 12.08
CA SER A 111 5.74 -12.52 12.42
C SER A 111 4.24 -12.42 12.11
N LEU A 112 3.60 -11.28 12.36
CA LEU A 112 2.16 -11.09 12.16
C LEU A 112 1.73 -11.29 10.69
N PRO A 113 2.26 -10.55 9.69
CA PRO A 113 1.85 -10.76 8.30
C PRO A 113 2.16 -12.18 7.79
N LEU A 114 3.24 -12.81 8.27
CA LEU A 114 3.58 -14.19 7.91
C LEU A 114 2.60 -15.20 8.50
N VAL A 115 2.20 -15.05 9.77
CA VAL A 115 1.20 -15.92 10.41
C VAL A 115 -0.15 -15.77 9.73
N LEU A 116 -0.61 -14.54 9.45
CA LEU A 116 -1.88 -14.33 8.76
C LEU A 116 -1.89 -14.94 7.35
N THR A 117 -0.79 -14.79 6.62
CA THR A 117 -0.61 -15.42 5.30
C THR A 117 -0.59 -16.95 5.39
N GLY A 118 0.16 -17.48 6.36
CA GLY A 118 0.26 -18.91 6.65
C GLY A 118 -1.10 -19.51 7.02
N LEU A 119 -1.90 -18.82 7.84
CA LEU A 119 -3.26 -19.21 8.18
C LEU A 119 -4.17 -19.24 6.95
N CYS A 120 -4.06 -18.24 6.07
CA CYS A 120 -4.88 -18.21 4.85
C CYS A 120 -4.60 -19.42 3.95
N LEU A 121 -3.32 -19.72 3.76
CA LEU A 121 -2.85 -20.88 2.99
C LEU A 121 -3.18 -22.21 3.66
N TRP A 122 -3.07 -22.29 4.98
CA TRP A 122 -3.35 -23.51 5.74
C TRP A 122 -4.84 -23.86 5.74
N LEU A 123 -5.72 -22.87 5.87
CA LEU A 123 -7.16 -23.11 6.03
C LEU A 123 -7.89 -23.27 4.70
N LYS A 124 -7.52 -22.49 3.67
CA LYS A 124 -8.25 -22.41 2.40
C LYS A 124 -7.32 -22.42 1.17
N GLY A 125 -6.02 -22.68 1.36
CA GLY A 125 -5.05 -22.75 0.26
C GLY A 125 -4.90 -21.43 -0.49
N ALA A 126 -4.54 -21.55 -1.77
CA ALA A 126 -4.35 -20.39 -2.65
C ALA A 126 -5.65 -19.59 -2.87
N ALA A 127 -6.82 -20.22 -2.76
CA ALA A 127 -8.10 -19.54 -2.89
C ALA A 127 -8.35 -18.59 -1.70
N GLY A 128 -8.07 -19.03 -0.48
CA GLY A 128 -8.12 -18.18 0.71
C GLY A 128 -7.13 -17.02 0.63
N LEU A 129 -5.88 -17.30 0.21
CA LEU A 129 -4.88 -16.25 0.03
C LEU A 129 -5.31 -15.21 -1.01
N ARG A 130 -5.88 -15.62 -2.15
CA ARG A 130 -6.40 -14.69 -3.16
C ARG A 130 -7.56 -13.85 -2.63
N LEU A 131 -8.46 -14.46 -1.86
CA LEU A 131 -9.58 -13.75 -1.23
C LEU A 131 -9.07 -12.72 -0.22
N MET A 132 -8.00 -13.02 0.51
CA MET A 132 -7.45 -12.13 1.54
C MET A 132 -6.26 -11.28 1.06
N ALA A 133 -5.91 -11.34 -0.23
CA ALA A 133 -4.67 -10.76 -0.75
C ALA A 133 -4.57 -9.25 -0.49
N PHE A 134 -5.65 -8.50 -0.72
CA PHE A 134 -5.64 -7.05 -0.49
C PHE A 134 -5.60 -6.67 1.00
N PRO A 135 -6.44 -7.25 1.89
CA PRO A 135 -6.27 -7.09 3.34
C PRO A 135 -4.85 -7.42 3.83
N LEU A 136 -4.26 -8.53 3.36
CA LEU A 136 -2.91 -8.95 3.74
C LEU A 136 -1.84 -7.99 3.21
N LEU A 137 -2.02 -7.43 2.01
CA LEU A 137 -1.14 -6.39 1.47
C LEU A 137 -1.15 -5.15 2.35
N LEU A 138 -2.33 -4.70 2.81
CA LEU A 138 -2.44 -3.57 3.74
C LEU A 138 -1.71 -3.86 5.07
N VAL A 139 -1.88 -5.06 5.64
CA VAL A 139 -1.15 -5.46 6.85
C VAL A 139 0.36 -5.47 6.62
N ALA A 140 0.82 -6.04 5.50
CA ALA A 140 2.24 -6.12 5.17
C ALA A 140 2.86 -4.73 5.00
N LEU A 141 2.19 -3.82 4.30
CA LEU A 141 2.66 -2.44 4.09
C LEU A 141 2.59 -1.60 5.38
N ALA A 142 1.67 -1.91 6.30
CA ALA A 142 1.58 -1.27 7.60
C ALA A 142 2.55 -1.86 8.64
N THR A 143 3.22 -2.98 8.35
CA THR A 143 4.13 -3.64 9.30
C THR A 143 5.41 -2.82 9.44
N PRO A 144 5.77 -2.33 10.65
CA PRO A 144 7.00 -1.57 10.85
C PRO A 144 8.22 -2.45 10.61
N THR A 145 9.07 -2.05 9.67
CA THR A 145 10.32 -2.76 9.35
C THR A 145 11.45 -1.79 9.01
N ALA A 146 12.68 -2.28 8.98
CA ALA A 146 13.86 -1.56 8.55
C ALA A 146 13.94 -1.36 7.01
N PHE A 147 12.93 -1.78 6.25
CA PHE A 147 12.93 -1.68 4.79
C PHE A 147 13.25 -0.27 4.23
N PRO A 148 12.73 0.85 4.79
CA PRO A 148 13.04 2.19 4.29
C PRO A 148 14.53 2.52 4.37
N TYR A 149 15.25 1.99 5.36
CA TYR A 149 16.68 2.17 5.54
C TYR A 149 17.51 1.47 4.48
N LEU A 150 17.02 0.32 4.00
CA LEU A 150 17.65 -0.40 2.91
C LEU A 150 17.55 0.38 1.58
N LEU A 151 16.58 1.31 1.49
CA LEU A 151 16.43 2.18 0.32
C LEU A 151 17.28 3.46 0.40
N THR A 152 17.75 3.85 1.58
CA THR A 152 18.54 5.08 1.80
C THR A 152 19.72 5.24 0.83
N PRO A 153 20.53 4.20 0.52
CA PRO A 153 21.63 4.35 -0.43
C PRO A 153 21.18 4.63 -1.88
N TYR A 154 19.95 4.26 -2.22
CA TYR A 154 19.42 4.35 -3.59
C TYR A 154 18.68 5.65 -3.88
N ILE A 155 18.47 6.50 -2.86
CA ILE A 155 17.74 7.77 -3.02
C ILE A 155 18.64 8.99 -3.25
N LEU A 156 19.97 8.81 -3.32
CA LEU A 156 20.90 9.90 -3.64
C LEU A 156 20.56 10.65 -4.94
N PRO A 157 20.20 9.99 -6.06
CA PRO A 157 19.81 10.70 -7.28
C PRO A 157 18.55 11.57 -7.08
N LEU A 158 17.61 11.10 -6.25
CA LEU A 158 16.41 11.86 -5.90
C LEU A 158 16.75 13.07 -5.03
N GLN A 159 17.65 12.91 -4.06
CA GLN A 159 18.14 14.02 -3.23
C GLN A 159 18.79 15.11 -4.08
N GLN A 160 19.68 14.74 -5.00
CA GLN A 160 20.33 15.67 -5.93
C GLN A 160 19.30 16.37 -6.82
N LEU A 161 18.31 15.64 -7.35
CA LEU A 161 17.23 16.23 -8.14
C LEU A 161 16.47 17.30 -7.34
N ILE A 162 16.14 17.00 -6.08
CA ILE A 162 15.44 17.94 -5.20
C ILE A 162 16.33 19.15 -4.89
N ALA A 163 17.62 18.95 -4.63
CA ALA A 163 18.57 20.02 -4.33
C ALA A 163 18.73 20.98 -5.51
N ILE A 164 18.91 20.44 -6.71
CA ILE A 164 19.00 21.22 -7.94
C ILE A 164 17.70 21.97 -8.21
N ALA A 165 16.55 21.31 -8.09
CA ALA A 165 15.25 21.94 -8.32
C ALA A 165 14.96 23.05 -7.31
N ALA A 166 15.23 22.81 -6.02
CA ALA A 166 15.06 23.80 -4.96
C ALA A 166 16.00 25.00 -5.17
N GLY A 167 17.27 24.74 -5.46
CA GLY A 167 18.24 25.79 -5.74
C GLY A 167 17.86 26.63 -6.95
N PHE A 168 17.37 25.99 -8.03
CA PHE A 168 16.84 26.70 -9.19
C PHE A 168 15.65 27.60 -8.83
N MET A 169 14.68 27.10 -8.06
CA MET A 169 13.53 27.90 -7.63
C MET A 169 13.93 29.09 -6.76
N LEU A 170 14.86 28.91 -5.82
CA LEU A 170 15.36 29.98 -4.95
C LEU A 170 16.14 31.03 -5.73
N LEU A 171 16.93 30.61 -6.73
CA LEU A 171 17.61 31.54 -7.65
C LEU A 171 16.60 32.41 -8.40
N GLN A 172 15.48 31.83 -8.85
CA GLN A 172 14.39 32.62 -9.47
C GLN A 172 13.72 33.60 -8.51
N MET A 173 13.81 33.37 -7.19
CA MET A 173 13.32 34.28 -6.15
C MET A 173 14.32 35.39 -5.80
N GLY A 174 15.48 35.45 -6.47
CA GLY A 174 16.51 36.47 -6.24
C GLY A 174 17.41 36.20 -5.04
N MET A 175 17.42 34.97 -4.53
CA MET A 175 18.31 34.56 -3.43
C MET A 175 19.72 34.28 -3.95
N ASP A 176 20.74 34.49 -3.11
CA ASP A 176 22.10 34.03 -3.40
C ASP A 176 22.21 32.54 -3.06
N VAL A 177 22.36 31.70 -4.10
CA VAL A 177 22.21 30.25 -3.99
C VAL A 177 23.38 29.52 -4.64
N CYS A 178 23.95 28.57 -3.91
CA CYS A 178 24.88 27.58 -4.45
C CYS A 178 24.38 26.17 -4.11
N VAL A 179 24.42 25.25 -5.07
CA VAL A 179 24.06 23.85 -4.84
C VAL A 179 25.31 23.01 -4.99
N ASP A 180 25.65 22.24 -3.94
CA ASP A 180 26.72 21.26 -3.97
C ASP A 180 26.17 19.89 -3.55
N GLN A 181 26.02 18.99 -4.52
CA GLN A 181 25.43 17.66 -4.33
C GLN A 181 24.02 17.71 -3.72
N VAL A 182 23.92 17.47 -2.41
CA VAL A 182 22.68 17.46 -1.62
C VAL A 182 22.56 18.68 -0.69
N TYR A 183 23.56 19.56 -0.70
CA TYR A 183 23.60 20.79 0.08
C TYR A 183 23.13 21.96 -0.76
N VAL A 184 22.22 22.75 -0.20
CA VAL A 184 21.75 24.02 -0.78
C VAL A 184 22.20 25.14 0.15
N TYR A 185 23.13 25.95 -0.33
CA TYR A 185 23.60 27.15 0.36
C TYR A 185 22.72 28.33 -0.06
N VAL A 186 22.18 29.05 0.91
CA VAL A 186 21.29 30.20 0.70
C VAL A 186 21.73 31.32 1.64
N ASN A 187 22.20 32.46 1.11
CA ASN A 187 22.68 33.61 1.91
C ASN A 187 23.64 33.20 3.05
N ASN A 188 24.66 32.39 2.74
CA ASN A 188 25.64 31.81 3.68
C ASN A 188 25.09 30.81 4.72
N GLN A 189 23.80 30.47 4.69
CA GLN A 189 23.23 29.37 5.45
C GLN A 189 23.27 28.08 4.62
N VAL A 190 23.44 26.93 5.26
CA VAL A 190 23.47 25.62 4.59
C VAL A 190 22.24 24.80 4.98
N VAL A 191 21.56 24.25 3.97
CA VAL A 191 20.48 23.29 4.18
C VAL A 191 20.84 21.99 3.48
N GLU A 192 20.96 20.93 4.26
CA GLU A 192 21.16 19.58 3.73
C GLU A 192 19.81 18.93 3.40
N ILE A 193 19.69 18.41 2.18
CA ILE A 193 18.57 17.55 1.81
C ILE A 193 18.88 16.13 2.25
N ALA A 194 18.62 15.86 3.53
CA ALA A 194 18.81 14.55 4.12
C ALA A 194 17.95 13.49 3.38
N PRO A 195 18.35 12.21 3.40
CA PRO A 195 17.65 11.15 2.67
C PRO A 195 16.16 11.06 3.07
N TYR A 196 15.87 11.40 4.31
CA TYR A 196 14.53 11.36 4.88
C TYR A 196 13.67 12.57 4.47
N CYS A 197 14.31 13.71 4.18
CA CYS A 197 13.71 14.91 3.59
C CYS A 197 13.51 14.78 2.07
N ALA A 198 14.10 13.75 1.45
CA ALA A 198 13.93 13.44 0.03
C ALA A 198 12.54 12.89 -0.33
N GLY A 199 11.66 12.72 0.67
CA GLY A 199 10.25 12.45 0.42
C GLY A 199 9.76 11.03 0.60
N LEU A 200 10.62 10.15 1.10
CA LEU A 200 10.30 8.73 1.24
C LEU A 200 9.06 8.49 2.13
N LYS A 201 8.86 9.30 3.19
CA LYS A 201 7.68 9.23 4.07
C LYS A 201 6.39 9.52 3.30
N LEU A 202 6.40 10.61 2.56
CA LEU A 202 5.23 11.05 1.80
C LEU A 202 4.94 10.13 0.62
N LEU A 203 5.98 9.58 -0.02
CA LEU A 203 5.85 8.57 -1.07
C LEU A 203 5.18 7.29 -0.55
N PHE A 204 5.67 6.71 0.55
CA PHE A 204 5.07 5.49 1.11
C PHE A 204 3.65 5.71 1.59
N THR A 205 3.40 6.82 2.29
CA THR A 205 2.05 7.16 2.75
C THR A 205 1.11 7.41 1.56
N GLY A 206 1.59 8.09 0.52
CA GLY A 206 0.86 8.34 -0.72
C GLY A 206 0.54 7.06 -1.49
N LEU A 207 1.50 6.12 -1.60
CA LEU A 207 1.28 4.81 -2.21
C LEU A 207 0.26 3.99 -1.41
N TYR A 208 0.35 4.00 -0.08
CA TYR A 208 -0.59 3.31 0.80
C TYR A 208 -2.02 3.86 0.65
N ALA A 209 -2.18 5.18 0.76
CA ALA A 209 -3.46 5.85 0.57
C ALA A 209 -4.00 5.67 -0.86
N GLY A 210 -3.12 5.73 -1.87
CA GLY A 210 -3.46 5.48 -3.26
C GLY A 210 -3.97 4.06 -3.51
N LEU A 211 -3.36 3.05 -2.89
CA LEU A 211 -3.87 1.67 -2.97
C LEU A 211 -5.27 1.53 -2.36
N ILE A 212 -5.56 2.23 -1.25
CA ILE A 212 -6.89 2.27 -0.67
C ILE A 212 -7.89 2.96 -1.61
N LEU A 213 -7.51 4.10 -2.20
CA LEU A 213 -8.36 4.81 -3.17
C LEU A 213 -8.62 3.97 -4.41
N LEU A 214 -7.61 3.30 -4.95
CA LEU A 214 -7.74 2.40 -6.10
C LEU A 214 -8.68 1.25 -5.77
N TYR A 215 -8.53 0.63 -4.59
CA TYR A 215 -9.44 -0.41 -4.13
C TYR A 215 -10.88 0.09 -3.98
N ALA A 216 -11.08 1.28 -3.42
CA ALA A 216 -12.40 1.88 -3.26
C ALA A 216 -13.05 2.22 -4.61
N ALA A 217 -12.28 2.73 -5.56
CA ALA A 217 -12.74 3.10 -6.90
C ALA A 217 -13.07 1.87 -7.76
N GLU A 218 -12.21 0.85 -7.76
CA GLU A 218 -12.41 -0.37 -8.56
C GLU A 218 -13.38 -1.36 -7.91
N GLY A 219 -13.46 -1.38 -6.58
CA GLY A 219 -14.34 -2.24 -5.78
C GLY A 219 -15.84 -1.99 -5.98
N TRP A 220 -16.24 -0.91 -6.66
CA TRP A 220 -17.63 -0.63 -7.05
C TRP A 220 -17.99 -1.18 -8.44
N ARG A 221 -17.02 -1.54 -9.30
CA ARG A 221 -17.27 -1.87 -10.72
C ARG A 221 -16.41 -3.04 -11.21
N PHE A 222 -16.55 -4.21 -10.61
CA PHE A 222 -15.83 -5.40 -11.08
C PHE A 222 -16.56 -6.11 -12.24
N THR A 223 -16.45 -5.57 -13.45
CA THR A 223 -16.82 -6.29 -14.69
C THR A 223 -15.56 -6.67 -15.47
N ARG A 224 -15.46 -7.94 -15.84
CA ARG A 224 -14.28 -8.63 -16.41
C ARG A 224 -13.74 -8.02 -17.73
N GLN A 225 -14.50 -7.16 -18.41
CA GLN A 225 -14.07 -6.46 -19.62
C GLN A 225 -13.20 -5.21 -19.32
N SER A 226 -13.21 -4.75 -18.07
CA SER A 226 -12.49 -3.58 -17.54
C SER A 226 -11.04 -3.87 -17.12
N LEU A 227 -10.47 -5.06 -17.41
CA LEU A 227 -9.19 -5.49 -16.81
C LEU A 227 -7.94 -4.88 -17.46
N ARG A 228 -7.99 -4.44 -18.71
CA ARG A 228 -6.83 -3.81 -19.38
C ARG A 228 -6.82 -2.29 -19.21
N GLU A 229 -7.98 -1.66 -19.29
CA GLU A 229 -8.15 -0.23 -19.01
C GLU A 229 -7.93 0.09 -17.53
N SER A 230 -8.37 -0.78 -16.61
CA SER A 230 -8.07 -0.69 -15.17
C SER A 230 -6.57 -0.71 -14.90
N ARG A 231 -5.81 -1.60 -15.55
CA ARG A 231 -4.35 -1.69 -15.31
C ARG A 231 -3.60 -0.46 -15.80
N PHE A 232 -4.02 0.13 -16.92
CA PHE A 232 -3.45 1.39 -17.39
C PHE A 232 -3.78 2.55 -16.45
N LYS A 233 -5.05 2.70 -16.06
CA LYS A 233 -5.49 3.73 -15.10
C LYS A 233 -4.77 3.57 -13.75
N ALA A 234 -4.67 2.34 -13.23
CA ALA A 234 -3.93 2.03 -12.01
C ALA A 234 -2.44 2.38 -12.13
N ALA A 235 -1.77 1.98 -13.22
CA ALA A 235 -0.36 2.30 -13.43
C ALA A 235 -0.11 3.80 -13.54
N LEU A 236 -0.96 4.51 -14.30
CA LEU A 236 -0.89 5.96 -14.45
C LEU A 236 -1.16 6.68 -13.12
N PHE A 237 -2.10 6.17 -12.32
CA PHE A 237 -2.37 6.69 -10.99
C PHE A 237 -1.18 6.51 -10.05
N LEU A 238 -0.60 5.30 -9.98
CA LEU A 238 0.60 5.03 -9.19
C LEU A 238 1.79 5.89 -9.61
N LEU A 239 2.00 6.07 -10.92
CA LEU A 239 3.02 6.98 -11.45
C LEU A 239 2.71 8.45 -11.07
N GLY A 240 1.44 8.84 -11.10
CA GLY A 240 0.97 10.14 -10.66
C GLY A 240 1.22 10.40 -9.16
N ILE A 241 1.12 9.37 -8.31
CA ILE A 241 1.51 9.45 -6.89
C ILE A 241 2.99 9.77 -6.77
N VAL A 242 3.84 9.05 -7.50
CA VAL A 242 5.30 9.31 -7.50
C VAL A 242 5.59 10.75 -7.94
N GLY A 243 4.96 11.21 -9.02
CA GLY A 243 5.11 12.59 -9.51
C GLY A 243 4.63 13.64 -8.52
N LEU A 244 3.42 13.47 -7.96
CA LEU A 244 2.84 14.40 -6.99
C LEU A 244 3.72 14.50 -5.75
N THR A 245 4.16 13.37 -5.20
CA THR A 245 5.00 13.34 -3.99
C THR A 245 6.39 13.92 -4.27
N ALA A 246 7.01 13.64 -5.43
CA ALA A 246 8.27 14.27 -5.81
C ALA A 246 8.15 15.80 -5.89
N ILE A 247 7.11 16.31 -6.57
CA ILE A 247 6.84 17.75 -6.68
C ILE A 247 6.62 18.37 -5.30
N ALA A 248 5.78 17.74 -4.47
CA ALA A 248 5.52 18.21 -3.12
C ALA A 248 6.82 18.29 -2.28
N ASN A 249 7.70 17.30 -2.39
CA ASN A 249 8.97 17.34 -1.66
C ASN A 249 9.93 18.40 -2.19
N ILE A 250 9.97 18.67 -3.51
CA ILE A 250 10.70 19.81 -4.06
C ILE A 250 10.18 21.11 -3.43
N LEU A 251 8.86 21.34 -3.49
CA LEU A 251 8.25 22.55 -2.94
C LEU A 251 8.51 22.71 -1.43
N ARG A 252 8.38 21.62 -0.65
CA ARG A 252 8.63 21.65 0.79
C ARG A 252 10.08 22.00 1.10
N ASN A 253 11.05 21.38 0.44
CA ASN A 253 12.47 21.67 0.67
C ASN A 253 12.85 23.07 0.21
N THR A 254 12.29 23.57 -0.90
CA THR A 254 12.43 24.98 -1.32
C THR A 254 11.93 25.93 -0.23
N MET A 255 10.74 25.68 0.33
CA MET A 255 10.19 26.50 1.42
C MET A 255 11.07 26.46 2.67
N LEU A 256 11.53 25.28 3.07
CA LEU A 256 12.43 25.15 4.22
C LEU A 256 13.76 25.88 4.01
N ALA A 257 14.37 25.73 2.84
CA ALA A 257 15.62 26.41 2.49
C ALA A 257 15.44 27.94 2.41
N TYR A 258 14.31 28.41 1.88
CA TYR A 258 13.96 29.83 1.89
C TYR A 258 13.82 30.39 3.31
N LEU A 259 13.04 29.71 4.16
CA LEU A 259 12.78 30.17 5.53
C LEU A 259 14.07 30.15 6.36
N HIS A 260 14.90 29.13 6.18
CA HIS A 260 16.19 29.05 6.85
C HIS A 260 17.17 30.13 6.35
N GLY A 261 17.30 30.32 5.04
CA GLY A 261 18.18 31.33 4.43
C GLY A 261 17.72 32.79 4.61
N THR A 262 16.49 33.01 5.06
CA THR A 262 15.97 34.33 5.47
C THR A 262 15.87 34.49 6.98
N GLU A 263 16.41 33.54 7.75
CA GLU A 263 16.42 33.51 9.21
C GLU A 263 15.02 33.56 9.87
N GLN A 264 13.97 33.13 9.17
CA GLN A 264 12.60 33.05 9.69
C GLN A 264 12.40 31.80 10.56
N LYS A 265 13.10 31.74 11.70
CA LYS A 265 13.16 30.55 12.58
C LYS A 265 11.79 30.01 12.98
N LEU A 266 10.87 30.88 13.41
CA LEU A 266 9.54 30.43 13.86
C LEU A 266 8.73 29.73 12.75
N ALA A 267 8.79 30.25 11.52
CA ALA A 267 8.11 29.64 10.39
C ALA A 267 8.81 28.35 9.93
N PHE A 268 10.15 28.34 9.99
CA PHE A 268 10.95 27.14 9.74
C PHE A 268 10.59 26.04 10.72
N ASP A 269 10.64 26.31 12.04
CA ASP A 269 10.35 25.35 13.09
C ASP A 269 8.92 24.82 12.99
N TRP A 270 7.95 25.69 12.68
CA TRP A 270 6.55 25.29 12.48
C TRP A 270 6.37 24.32 11.31
N LEU A 271 7.05 24.54 10.19
CA LEU A 271 6.94 23.69 8.98
C LEU A 271 7.83 22.43 9.05
N HIS A 272 8.97 22.53 9.73
CA HIS A 272 9.95 21.46 9.86
C HIS A 272 9.59 20.47 10.97
N GLU A 273 9.34 20.97 12.18
CA GLU A 273 9.18 20.18 13.41
C GLU A 273 7.76 20.26 14.00
N GLY A 274 7.03 21.32 13.68
CA GLY A 274 5.65 21.52 14.11
C GLY A 274 4.62 20.75 13.27
N TRP A 275 3.34 21.06 13.53
CA TRP A 275 2.20 20.47 12.82
C TRP A 275 2.08 20.95 11.35
N GLY A 276 2.85 21.95 10.93
CA GLY A 276 2.84 22.47 9.56
C GLY A 276 3.27 21.40 8.54
N GLY A 277 4.24 20.55 8.89
CA GLY A 277 4.66 19.42 8.06
C GLY A 277 3.56 18.36 7.89
N ASP A 278 2.76 18.11 8.93
CA ASP A 278 1.63 17.18 8.89
C ASP A 278 0.47 17.76 8.04
N LEU A 279 0.15 19.05 8.19
CA LEU A 279 -0.81 19.74 7.33
C LEU A 279 -0.38 19.67 5.86
N TYR A 280 0.89 19.97 5.58
CA TYR A 280 1.45 19.90 4.24
C TYR A 280 1.29 18.50 3.61
N SER A 281 1.59 17.47 4.40
CA SER A 281 1.45 16.08 3.99
C SER A 281 -0.01 15.72 3.75
N ALA A 282 -0.93 16.13 4.62
CA ALA A 282 -2.37 15.90 4.48
C ALA A 282 -2.94 16.57 3.21
N LEU A 283 -2.53 17.80 2.91
CA LEU A 283 -2.91 18.49 1.67
C LEU A 283 -2.37 17.77 0.44
N THR A 284 -1.12 17.29 0.49
CA THR A 284 -0.54 16.50 -0.60
C THR A 284 -1.30 15.19 -0.81
N LEU A 285 -1.69 14.50 0.26
CA LEU A 285 -2.53 13.31 0.19
C LEU A 285 -3.94 13.62 -0.37
N GLY A 286 -4.51 14.77 -0.04
CA GLY A 286 -5.74 15.27 -0.67
C GLY A 286 -5.57 15.49 -2.18
N GLY A 287 -4.35 15.86 -2.61
CA GLY A 287 -3.92 15.94 -4.01
C GLY A 287 -4.11 14.64 -4.81
N LEU A 288 -4.10 13.47 -4.14
CA LEU A 288 -4.35 12.19 -4.78
C LEU A 288 -5.72 12.12 -5.47
N LEU A 289 -6.73 12.79 -4.92
CA LEU A 289 -8.05 12.85 -5.55
C LEU A 289 -8.01 13.57 -6.90
N TRP A 290 -7.17 14.61 -7.01
CA TRP A 290 -6.97 15.34 -8.27
C TRP A 290 -6.19 14.50 -9.28
N VAL A 291 -5.16 13.78 -8.83
CA VAL A 291 -4.43 12.84 -9.69
C VAL A 291 -5.38 11.77 -10.22
N TRP A 292 -6.22 11.18 -9.37
CA TRP A 292 -7.23 10.20 -9.77
C TRP A 292 -8.19 10.76 -10.83
N ARG A 293 -8.76 11.96 -10.59
CA ARG A 293 -9.64 12.62 -11.57
C ARG A 293 -8.94 12.92 -12.89
N GLY A 294 -7.65 13.29 -12.85
CA GLY A 294 -6.84 13.47 -14.06
C GLY A 294 -6.65 12.17 -14.84
N VAL A 295 -6.42 11.07 -14.14
CA VAL A 295 -6.33 9.71 -14.72
C VAL A 295 -7.65 9.28 -15.35
N GLU A 296 -8.78 9.53 -14.69
CA GLU A 296 -10.11 9.25 -15.25
C GLU A 296 -10.31 10.04 -16.54
N TRP A 297 -10.06 11.35 -16.51
CA TRP A 297 -10.18 12.23 -17.67
C TRP A 297 -9.27 11.82 -18.84
N LEU A 298 -8.03 11.40 -18.57
CA LEU A 298 -7.11 10.88 -19.60
C LEU A 298 -7.59 9.55 -20.17
N GLY A 299 -8.01 8.63 -19.29
CA GLY A 299 -8.45 7.31 -19.71
C GLY A 299 -9.73 7.33 -20.53
N ASP A 300 -10.66 8.25 -20.26
CA ASP A 300 -11.91 8.38 -21.03
C ASP A 300 -11.68 8.91 -22.44
N ARG A 301 -10.56 9.62 -22.67
CA ARG A 301 -10.12 10.07 -24.01
C ARG A 301 -9.29 9.04 -24.75
N TRP A 302 -8.70 8.08 -24.04
CA TRP A 302 -7.91 7.02 -24.62
C TRP A 302 -8.81 5.85 -25.02
N GLN A 303 -9.42 5.94 -26.21
CA GLN A 303 -10.05 4.78 -26.85
C GLN A 303 -8.97 4.07 -27.70
N PRO A 304 -8.47 2.88 -27.31
CA PRO A 304 -7.62 2.12 -28.21
C PRO A 304 -8.44 1.78 -29.47
N ALA A 305 -7.84 1.97 -30.65
CA ALA A 305 -8.49 1.64 -31.92
C ALA A 305 -9.12 0.23 -31.84
N PRO A 306 -10.36 0.03 -32.32
CA PRO A 306 -10.96 -1.29 -32.35
C PRO A 306 -9.98 -2.20 -33.09
N VAL A 307 -9.54 -3.27 -32.41
CA VAL A 307 -8.80 -4.33 -33.06
C VAL A 307 -9.75 -4.86 -34.12
N ASP A 308 -9.42 -4.64 -35.39
CA ASP A 308 -10.14 -5.24 -36.51
C ASP A 308 -10.27 -6.73 -36.19
N GLN A 309 -11.50 -7.16 -35.94
CA GLN A 309 -11.83 -8.57 -35.98
C GLN A 309 -11.65 -8.95 -37.44
N THR A 310 -10.43 -9.35 -37.82
CA THR A 310 -10.21 -10.00 -39.11
C THR A 310 -11.18 -11.17 -39.10
N PRO A 311 -12.19 -11.20 -39.98
CA PRO A 311 -13.14 -12.30 -40.00
C PRO A 311 -12.30 -13.57 -40.16
N LEU A 312 -12.45 -14.50 -39.22
CA LEU A 312 -11.86 -15.82 -39.33
C LEU A 312 -12.26 -16.33 -40.71
N ALA A 313 -11.28 -16.45 -41.60
CA ALA A 313 -11.49 -17.08 -42.89
C ALA A 313 -12.20 -18.40 -42.61
N GLU A 314 -13.41 -18.55 -43.15
CA GLU A 314 -14.15 -19.80 -43.09
C GLU A 314 -13.19 -20.90 -43.57
N GLY A 315 -12.76 -21.74 -42.63
CA GLY A 315 -11.91 -22.88 -42.97
C GLY A 315 -12.60 -23.74 -44.02
N PRO A 316 -11.85 -24.36 -44.94
CA PRO A 316 -12.43 -25.14 -46.03
C PRO A 316 -13.39 -26.18 -45.46
N ARG A 317 -14.66 -26.11 -45.88
CA ARG A 317 -15.69 -27.10 -45.54
C ARG A 317 -15.15 -28.48 -45.93
N SER A 318 -14.90 -29.32 -44.94
CA SER A 318 -14.58 -30.73 -45.15
C SER A 318 -15.71 -31.37 -45.95
N GLU A 319 -15.44 -31.76 -47.19
CA GLU A 319 -16.35 -32.58 -47.98
C GLU A 319 -16.66 -33.88 -47.23
N PRO A 320 -17.92 -34.36 -47.26
CA PRO A 320 -18.28 -35.61 -46.63
C PRO A 320 -17.64 -36.77 -47.40
N LEU A 321 -16.80 -37.55 -46.71
CA LEU A 321 -16.25 -38.81 -47.20
C LEU A 321 -17.40 -39.77 -47.54
N LEU A 322 -17.66 -39.97 -48.84
CA LEU A 322 -18.51 -41.06 -49.31
C LEU A 322 -17.81 -42.40 -49.06
N PRO A 323 -18.55 -43.45 -48.66
CA PRO A 323 -17.97 -44.76 -48.43
C PRO A 323 -17.59 -45.41 -49.78
N ARG A 324 -16.31 -45.75 -49.95
CA ARG A 324 -15.87 -46.60 -51.06
C ARG A 324 -16.40 -48.01 -50.86
N ARG A 325 -17.09 -48.53 -51.88
CA ARG A 325 -17.41 -49.95 -52.06
C ARG A 325 -16.19 -50.72 -52.52
#